data_AF-A0A7W8RZ00-F1
#
_entry.id   AF-A0A7W8RZ00-F1
#
_cell.length_a   1.000
_cell.length_b   1.000
_cell.length_c   1.000
_cell.angle_alpha   90.00
_cell.angle_beta   90.00
_cell.angle_gamma   90.00
#
_symmetry.space_group_name_H-M   'P 1'
#
loop_
_entity.id
_entity.type
_entity.pdbx_description
1 polymer ?
#
loop_
_entity_poly.entity_id
_entity_poly.type
_entity_poly.pdbx_seq_one_letter_code
_entity_poly.pdbx_strand_id
1 'polypeptide(L)'
;MVQPGWVRITHWINAVAVVLMVMSGWQIYDASPIFPAIEFPPSITLGGWLAGALQWHFAVMWLLVANFIVYLALNLATGRFRRKLLPVRPKQLVADLLAALSGRLKHDDLAHYNSVQKLAYLVVIADILLIVLSGLAIWKSVQFPLLRTLMGGYDNARVVHFMCMSVLVARCC
;
A
#
# COMPACT_ATOMS: atom_id res chain seq x y z
N MET A 1 -16.86 21.38 -5.37
CA MET A 1 -15.55 21.76 -4.77
C MET A 1 -14.44 21.08 -5.57
N VAL A 2 -13.73 21.86 -6.39
CA VAL A 2 -12.62 21.35 -7.22
C VAL A 2 -11.49 20.94 -6.28
N GLN A 3 -11.05 19.68 -6.34
CA GLN A 3 -9.92 19.23 -5.53
C GLN A 3 -8.67 20.07 -5.88
N PRO A 4 -7.82 20.44 -4.89
CA PRO A 4 -6.64 21.27 -5.14
C PRO A 4 -5.74 20.60 -6.19
N GLY A 5 -5.21 21.36 -7.16
CA GLY A 5 -4.36 20.81 -8.24
C GLY A 5 -3.15 20.02 -7.72
N TRP A 6 -2.59 20.45 -6.58
CA TRP A 6 -1.55 19.72 -5.83
C TRP A 6 -1.95 18.25 -5.54
N VAL A 7 -3.18 18.01 -5.08
CA VAL A 7 -3.66 16.66 -4.70
C VAL A 7 -3.73 15.75 -5.92
N ARG A 8 -4.14 16.29 -7.07
CA ARG A 8 -4.18 15.54 -8.34
C ARG A 8 -2.79 15.15 -8.79
N ILE A 9 -1.83 16.08 -8.74
CA ILE A 9 -0.45 15.81 -9.13
C ILE A 9 0.16 14.74 -8.24
N THR A 10 0.02 14.86 -6.92
CA THR A 10 0.49 13.81 -5.99
C THR A 10 -0.17 12.47 -6.23
N HIS A 11 -1.47 12.46 -6.55
CA HIS A 11 -2.20 11.23 -6.82
C HIS A 11 -1.71 10.55 -8.10
N TRP A 12 -1.51 11.30 -9.18
CA TRP A 12 -0.95 10.76 -10.43
C TRP A 12 0.48 10.26 -10.26
N ILE A 13 1.31 10.98 -9.50
CA ILE A 13 2.66 10.50 -9.17
C ILE A 13 2.59 9.18 -8.40
N ASN A 14 1.70 9.06 -7.41
CA ASN A 14 1.52 7.82 -6.66
C ASN A 14 0.99 6.68 -7.54
N ALA A 15 0.04 6.97 -8.45
CA ALA A 15 -0.49 5.97 -9.38
C ALA A 15 0.62 5.43 -10.30
N VAL A 16 1.42 6.31 -10.91
CA VAL A 16 2.58 5.90 -11.73
C VAL A 16 3.60 5.11 -10.90
N ALA A 17 3.90 5.57 -9.69
CA ALA A 17 4.82 4.88 -8.81
C ALA A 17 4.32 3.48 -8.43
N VAL A 18 3.03 3.31 -8.12
CA VAL A 18 2.43 1.99 -7.87
C VAL A 18 2.59 1.06 -9.08
N VAL A 19 2.36 1.56 -10.30
CA VAL A 19 2.53 0.75 -11.52
C VAL A 19 3.98 0.29 -11.68
N LEU A 20 4.96 1.19 -11.51
CA LEU A 20 6.39 0.85 -11.58
C LEU A 20 6.81 -0.13 -10.46
N MET A 21 6.20 0.00 -9.28
CA MET A 21 6.42 -0.90 -8.14
C MET A 21 5.93 -2.32 -8.46
N VAL A 22 4.76 -2.43 -9.11
CA VAL A 22 4.18 -3.69 -9.57
C VAL A 22 5.04 -4.33 -10.66
N MET A 23 5.42 -3.57 -11.69
CA MET A 23 6.24 -4.08 -12.80
C MET A 23 7.63 -4.57 -12.35
N SER A 24 8.26 -3.88 -11.41
CA SER A 24 9.53 -4.32 -10.81
C SER A 24 9.33 -5.51 -9.86
N GLY A 25 8.20 -5.56 -9.13
CA GLY A 25 7.84 -6.67 -8.26
C GLY A 25 7.63 -7.99 -9.02
N TRP A 26 7.01 -7.95 -10.20
CA TRP A 26 6.88 -9.12 -11.08
C TRP A 26 8.23 -9.68 -11.53
N GLN A 27 9.19 -8.80 -11.88
CA GLN A 27 10.54 -9.28 -12.23
C GLN A 27 11.26 -9.94 -11.04
N ILE A 28 11.08 -9.42 -9.82
CA ILE A 28 11.65 -10.02 -8.60
C ILE A 28 11.01 -11.39 -8.33
N TYR A 29 9.72 -11.52 -8.61
CA TYR A 29 8.99 -12.77 -8.51
C TYR A 29 9.50 -13.80 -9.53
N ASP A 30 9.62 -13.44 -10.81
CA ASP A 30 10.08 -14.36 -11.87
C ASP A 30 11.51 -14.87 -11.64
N ALA A 31 12.35 -14.09 -10.97
CA ALA A 31 13.71 -14.51 -10.60
C ALA A 31 13.76 -15.59 -9.50
N SER A 32 12.70 -15.72 -8.71
CA SER A 32 12.55 -16.79 -7.71
C SER A 32 11.07 -17.17 -7.61
N PRO A 33 10.54 -17.90 -8.59
CA PRO A 33 9.11 -18.12 -8.73
C PRO A 33 8.60 -18.95 -7.56
N ILE A 34 7.57 -18.43 -6.88
CA ILE A 34 6.89 -19.14 -5.80
C ILE A 34 5.82 -20.08 -6.38
N PHE A 35 5.18 -19.65 -7.47
CA PHE A 35 4.26 -20.45 -8.27
C PHE A 35 4.83 -20.57 -9.69
N PRO A 36 5.45 -21.71 -10.04
CA PRO A 36 6.11 -21.89 -11.33
C PRO A 36 5.15 -21.88 -12.54
N ALA A 37 3.83 -21.83 -12.31
CA ALA A 37 2.82 -21.69 -13.36
C ALA A 37 2.54 -20.23 -13.77
N ILE A 38 3.04 -19.25 -13.01
CA ILE A 38 2.84 -17.83 -13.27
C ILE A 38 4.20 -17.26 -13.66
N GLU A 39 4.37 -16.88 -14.91
CA GLU A 39 5.57 -16.18 -15.40
C GLU A 39 5.12 -14.91 -16.13
N PHE A 40 5.78 -13.80 -15.87
CA PHE A 40 5.47 -12.53 -16.54
C PHE A 40 6.47 -12.24 -17.68
N PRO A 41 5.99 -11.80 -18.86
CA PRO A 41 6.89 -11.53 -19.97
C PRO A 41 7.84 -10.35 -19.68
N PRO A 42 9.11 -10.41 -20.12
CA PRO A 42 10.10 -9.34 -19.90
C PRO A 42 9.71 -7.97 -20.45
N SER A 43 8.72 -7.92 -21.35
CA SER A 43 8.20 -6.69 -21.94
C SER A 43 7.31 -5.88 -20.99
N ILE A 44 6.71 -6.51 -19.98
CA ILE A 44 5.86 -5.83 -18.98
C ILE A 44 6.57 -5.64 -17.64
N THR A 45 7.67 -6.35 -17.41
CA THR A 45 8.44 -6.27 -16.18
C THR A 45 9.54 -5.22 -16.30
N LEU A 46 9.93 -4.64 -15.16
CA LEU A 46 10.89 -3.53 -15.12
C LEU A 46 12.17 -3.94 -14.41
N GLY A 47 13.32 -3.72 -15.07
CA GLY A 47 14.65 -3.94 -14.48
C GLY A 47 15.55 -4.91 -15.23
N GLY A 48 15.01 -5.71 -16.16
CA GLY A 48 15.75 -6.61 -17.08
C GLY A 48 16.42 -7.83 -16.41
N TRP A 49 17.05 -7.63 -15.26
CA TRP A 49 17.69 -8.67 -14.45
C TRP A 49 17.35 -8.45 -12.96
N LEU A 50 17.59 -9.45 -12.10
CA LEU A 50 17.18 -9.43 -10.68
C LEU A 50 17.68 -8.19 -9.91
N ALA A 51 18.98 -7.90 -9.96
CA ALA A 51 19.55 -6.73 -9.29
C ALA A 51 18.99 -5.39 -9.82
N GLY A 52 18.71 -5.28 -11.12
CA GLY A 52 18.13 -4.08 -11.72
C GLY A 52 16.68 -3.88 -11.29
N ALA A 53 15.90 -4.97 -11.24
CA ALA A 53 14.55 -4.95 -10.71
C ALA A 53 14.52 -4.51 -9.24
N LEU A 54 15.42 -5.06 -8.41
CA LEU A 54 15.56 -4.65 -7.01
C LEU A 54 15.89 -3.16 -6.88
N GLN A 55 16.83 -2.64 -7.69
CA GLN A 55 17.18 -1.21 -7.67
C GLN A 55 15.98 -0.32 -7.99
N TRP A 56 15.24 -0.63 -9.06
CA TRP A 56 14.03 0.11 -9.42
C TRP A 56 12.94 -0.01 -8.36
N HIS A 57 12.74 -1.20 -7.80
CA HIS A 57 11.75 -1.44 -6.76
C HIS A 57 12.04 -0.59 -5.53
N PHE A 58 13.29 -0.57 -5.04
CA PHE A 58 13.67 0.28 -3.92
C PHE A 58 13.62 1.78 -4.28
N ALA A 59 14.02 2.17 -5.49
CA ALA A 59 13.94 3.57 -5.91
C ALA A 59 12.48 4.09 -5.88
N VAL A 60 11.55 3.31 -6.40
CA VAL A 60 10.12 3.63 -6.42
C VAL A 60 9.51 3.58 -5.02
N MET A 61 9.91 2.62 -4.19
CA MET A 61 9.54 2.56 -2.77
C MET A 61 9.92 3.85 -2.04
N TRP A 62 11.17 4.30 -2.20
CA TRP A 62 11.64 5.55 -1.58
C TRP A 62 10.92 6.78 -2.13
N LEU A 63 10.58 6.79 -3.41
CA LEU A 63 9.76 7.85 -4.01
C LEU A 63 8.37 7.89 -3.38
N LEU A 64 7.70 6.76 -3.19
CA LEU A 64 6.40 6.66 -2.51
C LEU A 64 6.49 7.15 -1.06
N VAL A 65 7.52 6.73 -0.32
CA VAL A 65 7.74 7.17 1.06
C VAL A 65 8.00 8.68 1.13
N ALA A 66 8.86 9.21 0.25
CA ALA A 66 9.13 10.64 0.18
C ALA A 66 7.86 11.44 -0.18
N ASN A 67 7.06 10.98 -1.14
CA ASN A 67 5.79 11.60 -1.50
C ASN A 67 4.82 11.60 -0.31
N PHE A 68 4.72 10.49 0.42
CA PHE A 68 3.92 10.40 1.64
C PHE A 68 4.38 11.38 2.73
N ILE A 69 5.70 11.51 2.95
CA ILE A 69 6.28 12.46 3.89
C ILE A 69 6.00 13.90 3.46
N VAL A 70 6.17 14.23 2.18
CA VAL A 70 5.88 15.56 1.64
C VAL A 70 4.39 15.88 1.78
N TYR A 71 3.50 14.93 1.48
CA TYR A 71 2.06 15.08 1.66
C TYR A 71 1.71 15.33 3.14
N LEU A 72 2.30 14.58 4.06
CA LEU A 72 2.13 14.76 5.50
C LEU A 72 2.66 16.13 5.96
N ALA A 73 3.87 16.50 5.54
CA ALA A 73 4.51 17.77 5.87
C ALA A 73 3.70 18.97 5.36
N LEU A 74 3.15 18.91 4.14
CA LEU A 74 2.29 19.95 3.60
C LEU A 74 0.93 20.02 4.32
N ASN A 75 0.39 18.89 4.77
CA ASN A 75 -0.81 18.85 5.61
C ASN A 75 -0.56 19.50 6.98
N LEU A 76 0.63 19.28 7.58
CA LEU A 76 1.04 19.95 8.82
C LEU A 76 1.29 21.45 8.60
N ALA A 77 2.05 21.81 7.56
CA ALA A 77 2.47 23.19 7.27
C ALA A 77 1.30 24.12 6.89
N THR A 78 0.28 23.61 6.19
CA THR A 78 -0.90 24.42 5.83
C THR A 78 -1.84 24.70 7.01
N GLY A 79 -1.52 24.27 8.25
CA GLY A 79 -2.33 24.53 9.44
C GLY A 79 -3.72 23.87 9.43
N ARG A 80 -4.04 23.14 8.35
CA ARG A 80 -5.27 22.34 8.20
C ARG A 80 -5.29 21.20 9.19
N PHE A 81 -4.12 20.74 9.64
CA PHE A 81 -3.95 19.82 10.77
C PHE A 81 -4.56 20.36 12.07
N ARG A 82 -4.37 21.64 12.43
CA ARG A 82 -5.03 22.21 13.62
C ARG A 82 -6.53 22.40 13.44
N ARG A 83 -7.02 22.76 12.25
CA ARG A 83 -8.48 22.92 12.01
C ARG A 83 -9.25 21.62 11.78
N LYS A 84 -8.60 20.54 11.29
CA LYS A 84 -9.24 19.25 11.00
C LYS A 84 -8.78 18.06 11.87
N LEU A 85 -7.61 18.10 12.51
CA LEU A 85 -7.14 17.02 13.41
C LEU A 85 -7.26 17.31 14.91
N LEU A 86 -7.64 18.52 15.35
CA LEU A 86 -8.10 18.71 16.73
C LEU A 86 -9.35 17.86 17.10
N PRO A 87 -10.21 17.43 16.14
CA PRO A 87 -11.22 16.41 16.38
C PRO A 87 -10.87 15.02 15.81
N VAL A 88 -9.59 14.69 15.53
CA VAL A 88 -9.22 13.30 15.22
C VAL A 88 -8.55 12.73 16.44
N ARG A 89 -9.37 12.25 17.36
CA ARG A 89 -8.89 11.54 18.55
C ARG A 89 -8.14 10.29 18.07
N PRO A 90 -6.95 9.96 18.58
CA PRO A 90 -6.30 8.68 18.31
C PRO A 90 -7.24 7.49 18.63
N LYS A 91 -8.15 7.68 19.60
CA LYS A 91 -9.26 6.77 19.89
C LYS A 91 -10.26 6.61 18.74
N GLN A 92 -10.49 7.61 17.89
CA GLN A 92 -11.32 7.48 16.68
C GLN A 92 -10.58 6.79 15.54
N LEU A 93 -9.27 7.02 15.37
CA LEU A 93 -8.48 6.24 14.42
C LEU A 93 -8.53 4.74 14.79
N VAL A 94 -8.36 4.43 16.08
CA VAL A 94 -8.44 3.06 16.63
C VAL A 94 -9.88 2.54 16.69
N ALA A 95 -10.87 3.38 16.98
CA ALA A 95 -12.28 2.98 16.97
C ALA A 95 -12.83 2.83 15.56
N ASP A 96 -12.34 3.55 14.56
CA ASP A 96 -12.68 3.36 13.15
C ASP A 96 -12.00 2.09 12.63
N LEU A 97 -10.74 1.81 13.04
CA LEU A 97 -10.07 0.53 12.81
C LEU A 97 -10.82 -0.65 13.49
N LEU A 98 -11.32 -0.49 14.72
CA LEU A 98 -12.08 -1.50 15.46
C LEU A 98 -13.55 -1.62 15.00
N ALA A 99 -14.19 -0.54 14.56
CA ALA A 99 -15.53 -0.53 13.98
C ALA A 99 -15.52 -1.15 12.57
N ALA A 100 -14.45 -0.90 11.81
CA ALA A 100 -14.13 -1.57 10.57
C ALA A 100 -13.92 -3.09 10.77
N LEU A 101 -13.24 -3.49 11.84
CA LEU A 101 -13.02 -4.89 12.21
C LEU A 101 -14.27 -5.59 12.79
N SER A 102 -15.20 -4.85 13.40
CA SER A 102 -16.37 -5.42 14.09
C SER A 102 -17.65 -5.46 13.25
N GLY A 103 -17.63 -4.98 12.00
CA GLY A 103 -18.72 -5.13 11.04
C GLY A 103 -20.05 -4.46 11.42
N ARG A 104 -20.07 -3.62 12.47
CA ARG A 104 -21.30 -2.95 12.94
C ARG A 104 -21.36 -1.51 12.44
N LEU A 105 -21.86 -1.33 11.22
CA LEU A 105 -22.30 -0.03 10.74
C LEU A 105 -23.78 0.15 11.04
N LYS A 106 -24.06 1.03 12.03
CA LYS A 106 -25.39 1.58 12.27
C LYS A 106 -25.79 2.40 11.05
N HIS A 107 -26.93 2.03 10.49
CA HIS A 107 -27.52 2.62 9.29
C HIS A 107 -28.09 3.98 9.67
N ASP A 108 -27.60 5.05 9.08
CA ASP A 108 -28.42 6.23 8.77
C ASP A 108 -27.79 6.99 7.59
N ASP A 109 -28.66 7.31 6.63
CA ASP A 109 -28.51 8.16 5.45
C ASP A 109 -27.93 7.62 4.12
N LEU A 110 -28.85 7.55 3.15
CA LEU A 110 -28.71 7.21 1.73
C LEU A 110 -28.06 8.32 0.87
N ALA A 111 -27.56 9.41 1.48
CA ALA A 111 -26.74 10.44 0.81
C ALA A 111 -25.23 10.27 1.08
N HIS A 112 -24.86 9.21 1.81
CA HIS A 112 -23.54 8.94 2.37
C HIS A 112 -22.86 7.78 1.62
N TYR A 113 -21.56 7.90 1.30
CA TYR A 113 -20.73 6.92 0.59
C TYR A 113 -21.19 5.45 0.73
N ASN A 114 -21.39 4.79 -0.41
CA ASN A 114 -21.88 3.41 -0.54
C ASN A 114 -21.10 2.47 0.40
N SER A 115 -21.80 1.58 1.11
CA SER A 115 -21.19 0.59 2.03
C SER A 115 -20.09 -0.23 1.33
N VAL A 116 -20.25 -0.46 0.03
CA VAL A 116 -19.26 -1.10 -0.85
C VAL A 116 -18.00 -0.23 -1.04
N GLN A 117 -18.14 1.09 -1.17
CA GLN A 117 -17.00 2.01 -1.27
C GLN A 117 -16.23 2.11 0.05
N LYS A 118 -16.94 2.11 1.19
CA LYS A 118 -16.29 2.08 2.52
C LYS A 118 -15.51 0.78 2.72
N LEU A 119 -16.10 -0.36 2.34
CA LEU A 119 -15.42 -1.66 2.38
C LEU A 119 -14.22 -1.70 1.44
N ALA A 120 -14.34 -1.17 0.21
CA ALA A 120 -13.22 -1.06 -0.71
C ALA A 120 -12.07 -0.21 -0.14
N TYR A 121 -12.39 0.92 0.51
CA TYR A 121 -11.39 1.78 1.13
C TYR A 121 -10.67 1.10 2.32
N LEU A 122 -11.41 0.36 3.14
CA LEU A 122 -10.87 -0.46 4.23
C LEU A 122 -9.92 -1.51 3.69
N VAL A 123 -10.35 -2.25 2.66
CA VAL A 123 -9.51 -3.27 2.00
C VAL A 123 -8.22 -2.65 1.49
N VAL A 124 -8.28 -1.49 0.83
CA VAL A 124 -7.08 -0.79 0.33
C VAL A 124 -6.15 -0.37 1.46
N ILE A 125 -6.67 0.17 2.57
CA ILE A 125 -5.83 0.54 3.71
C ILE A 125 -5.16 -0.69 4.35
N ALA A 126 -5.94 -1.75 4.57
CA ALA A 126 -5.42 -2.99 5.13
C ALA A 126 -4.37 -3.62 4.21
N ASP A 127 -4.61 -3.59 2.90
CA ASP A 127 -3.71 -4.11 1.88
C ASP A 127 -2.39 -3.32 1.81
N ILE A 128 -2.44 -1.98 1.81
CA ILE A 128 -1.23 -1.15 1.89
C ILE A 128 -0.46 -1.39 3.19
N LEU A 129 -1.15 -1.58 4.32
CA LEU A 129 -0.47 -1.89 5.58
C LEU A 129 0.24 -3.25 5.50
N LEU A 130 -0.44 -4.27 4.97
CA LEU A 130 0.12 -5.61 4.81
C LEU A 130 1.27 -5.64 3.81
N ILE A 131 1.18 -4.91 2.69
CA ILE A 131 2.26 -4.86 1.68
C ILE A 131 3.53 -4.22 2.26
N VAL A 132 3.39 -3.19 3.10
CA VAL A 132 4.53 -2.54 3.78
C VAL A 132 5.13 -3.45 4.84
N LEU A 133 4.30 -4.08 5.69
CA LEU A 133 4.78 -4.98 6.75
C LEU A 133 5.48 -6.21 6.16
N SER A 134 4.88 -6.83 5.14
CA SER A 134 5.50 -7.96 4.44
C SER A 134 6.78 -7.56 3.71
N GLY A 135 6.80 -6.40 3.05
CA GLY A 135 8.00 -5.86 2.42
C GLY A 135 9.16 -5.64 3.40
N LEU A 136 8.87 -5.10 4.59
CA LEU A 136 9.85 -4.95 5.67
C LEU A 136 10.36 -6.31 6.18
N ALA A 137 9.46 -7.29 6.32
CA ALA A 137 9.83 -8.65 6.74
C ALA A 137 10.73 -9.35 5.71
N ILE A 138 10.53 -9.10 4.42
CA ILE A 138 11.37 -9.65 3.33
C ILE A 138 12.70 -8.91 3.26
N TRP A 139 12.70 -7.58 3.30
CA TRP A 139 13.89 -6.75 3.14
C TRP A 139 14.87 -6.89 4.32
N LYS A 140 14.35 -6.95 5.54
CA LYS A 140 15.15 -6.99 6.78
C LYS A 140 14.72 -8.14 7.70
N SER A 141 14.58 -9.32 7.13
CA SER A 141 14.20 -10.56 7.84
C SER A 141 15.04 -10.85 9.09
N VAL A 142 16.33 -10.51 9.06
CA VAL A 142 17.27 -10.71 10.18
C VAL A 142 17.10 -9.64 11.28
N GLN A 143 16.72 -8.42 10.93
CA GLN A 143 16.51 -7.34 11.92
C GLN A 143 15.11 -7.36 12.52
N PHE A 144 14.12 -7.90 11.81
CA PHE A 144 12.74 -8.07 12.27
C PHE A 144 12.34 -9.54 12.40
N PRO A 145 13.01 -10.33 13.27
CA PRO A 145 12.72 -11.74 13.41
C PRO A 145 11.31 -12.01 13.97
N LEU A 146 10.78 -11.10 14.79
CA LEU A 146 9.41 -11.20 15.31
C LEU A 146 8.39 -11.10 14.16
N LEU A 147 8.54 -10.13 13.26
CA LEU A 147 7.63 -9.94 12.14
C LEU A 147 7.67 -11.12 11.18
N ARG A 148 8.88 -11.62 10.87
CA ARG A 148 9.05 -12.85 10.08
C ARG A 148 8.34 -14.04 10.71
N THR A 149 8.45 -14.21 12.02
CA THR A 149 7.83 -15.32 12.75
C THR A 149 6.30 -15.19 12.77
N LEU A 150 5.77 -13.97 12.96
CA LEU A 150 4.32 -13.70 12.89
C LEU A 150 3.74 -13.99 11.50
N MET A 151 4.51 -13.78 10.44
CA MET A 151 4.11 -14.13 9.07
C MET A 151 4.33 -15.61 8.73
N GLY A 152 4.85 -16.42 9.66
CA GLY A 152 5.07 -17.85 9.45
C GLY A 152 6.32 -18.18 8.63
N GLY A 153 7.30 -17.28 8.56
CA GLY A 153 8.57 -17.49 7.88
C GLY A 153 8.84 -16.52 6.73
N TYR A 154 10.02 -16.64 6.13
CA TYR A 154 10.43 -15.80 5.00
C TYR A 154 9.63 -16.11 3.74
N ASP A 155 9.46 -17.39 3.42
CA ASP A 155 8.73 -17.81 2.21
C ASP A 155 7.25 -17.43 2.28
N ASN A 156 6.61 -17.60 3.44
CA ASN A 156 5.24 -17.12 3.65
C ASN A 156 5.15 -15.59 3.55
N ALA A 157 6.12 -14.83 4.07
CA ALA A 157 6.11 -13.38 3.91
C ALA A 157 6.14 -12.97 2.43
N ARG A 158 6.89 -13.69 1.59
CA ARG A 158 6.91 -13.48 0.13
C ARG A 158 5.57 -13.79 -0.53
N VAL A 159 4.91 -14.89 -0.13
CA VAL A 159 3.56 -15.24 -0.61
C VAL A 159 2.56 -14.14 -0.24
N VAL A 160 2.56 -13.70 1.02
CA VAL A 160 1.63 -12.65 1.48
C VAL A 160 1.88 -11.34 0.72
N HIS A 161 3.14 -10.97 0.52
CA HIS A 161 3.48 -9.76 -0.25
C HIS A 161 2.96 -9.83 -1.70
N PHE A 162 3.14 -10.96 -2.36
CA PHE A 162 2.66 -11.18 -3.73
C PHE A 162 1.12 -11.18 -3.81
N MET A 163 0.43 -11.76 -2.82
CA MET A 163 -1.02 -11.75 -2.74
C MET A 163 -1.56 -10.32 -2.54
N CYS A 164 -0.96 -9.53 -1.65
CA CYS A 164 -1.31 -8.12 -1.47
C CYS A 164 -1.11 -7.32 -2.75
N MET A 165 0.03 -7.50 -3.43
CA MET A 165 0.29 -6.85 -4.71
C MET A 165 -0.78 -7.20 -5.76
N SER A 166 -1.24 -8.46 -5.80
CA SER A 166 -2.29 -8.91 -6.71
C SER A 166 -3.65 -8.28 -6.39
N VAL A 167 -4.01 -8.16 -5.10
CA VAL A 167 -5.22 -7.47 -4.64
C VAL A 167 -5.17 -5.99 -5.03
N LEU A 168 -4.01 -5.35 -4.85
CA LEU A 168 -3.81 -3.95 -5.22
C LEU A 168 -4.03 -3.71 -6.72
N VAL A 169 -3.47 -4.58 -7.57
CA VAL A 169 -3.66 -4.52 -9.04
C VAL A 169 -5.12 -4.75 -9.43
N ALA A 170 -5.78 -5.74 -8.82
CA ALA A 170 -7.18 -6.04 -9.09
C ALA A 170 -8.13 -4.89 -8.72
N ARG A 171 -7.73 -4.01 -7.80
CA ARG A 171 -8.49 -2.82 -7.37
C ARG A 171 -8.13 -1.55 -8.14
N CYS A 172 -7.05 -1.55 -8.92
CA CYS A 172 -6.67 -0.44 -9.78
C CYS A 172 -7.44 -0.41 -11.12
N CYS A 173 -8.19 -1.47 -11.46
CA CYS A 173 -9.13 -1.54 -12.60
C CYS A 173 -10.57 -1.30 -12.12
#